data_AF-A0A8H3YFA1-F1
#
_entry.id   AF-A0A8H3YFA1-F1
#
_cell.length_a   1.000
_cell.length_b   1.000
_cell.length_c   1.000
_cell.angle_alpha   90.00
_cell.angle_beta   90.00
_cell.angle_gamma   90.00
#
_symmetry.space_group_name_H-M   'P 1'
#
loop_
_entity.id
_entity.type
_entity.pdbx_description
1 polymer ?
#
loop_
_entity_poly.entity_id
_entity_poly.type
_entity_poly.pdbx_seq_one_letter_code
_entity_poly.pdbx_strand_id
1 'polypeptide(L)'
;MSTPTPTKLATHLAKFRYETAAIPAIQSPKREPVDPAPAIVSPQIRRTPAKRKRDLKLEDEYVERSPSSPDGQTSTKVRKVKVNRPYASPETYAHLKAVPDLLRPGLKLVFCGINPSITSSTKQAPYSHPSNRFWKALHGAGFTDRLYDPQECIYLPERFGIGMTNLVSRPTAEQAELSSKEMRIGALDLLRKIQEHRPGIVCFVGKKIWDEFEFVLKRSAKPARKPWRDEAFRLGEEEVTASPSESTPSSKSSKKIQWDQPRPYRVAHKSPGEGFANTLFWVVPSTSGLVRVQLPEQIEHFKAALRMIDLMQTSTIDFEMFREVDIDGVVLTVATLSA
;
A
#
# COMPACT_ATOMS: atom_id res chain seq x y z
N MET A 1 22.56 -42.37 -1.87
CA MET A 1 22.29 -40.95 -1.55
C MET A 1 20.81 -40.70 -1.74
N SER A 2 20.02 -40.71 -0.66
CA SER A 2 18.55 -40.61 -0.73
C SER A 2 18.13 -39.14 -0.75
N THR A 3 17.36 -38.74 -1.76
CA THR A 3 16.73 -37.42 -1.83
C THR A 3 15.63 -37.29 -0.76
N PRO A 4 15.58 -36.18 0.00
CA PRO A 4 14.58 -36.01 1.05
C PRO A 4 13.18 -35.81 0.45
N THR A 5 12.19 -36.51 1.02
CA THR A 5 10.78 -36.40 0.66
C THR A 5 10.24 -35.02 1.07
N PRO A 6 9.58 -34.26 0.17
CA PRO A 6 9.07 -32.94 0.49
C PRO A 6 7.96 -33.01 1.55
N THR A 7 8.01 -32.10 2.53
CA THR A 7 7.01 -31.98 3.60
C THR A 7 5.66 -31.49 3.07
N LYS A 8 4.57 -31.84 3.76
CA LYS A 8 3.19 -31.41 3.41
C LYS A 8 3.06 -29.89 3.23
N LEU A 9 3.89 -29.09 3.92
CA LEU A 9 3.94 -27.63 3.79
C LEU A 9 4.62 -27.17 2.49
N ALA A 10 5.70 -27.81 2.06
CA ALA A 10 6.36 -27.51 0.78
C ALA A 10 5.42 -27.78 -0.41
N THR A 11 4.65 -28.88 -0.35
CA THR A 11 3.62 -29.22 -1.35
C THR A 11 2.42 -28.27 -1.30
N HIS A 12 2.10 -27.70 -0.13
CA HIS A 12 1.03 -26.72 0.02
C HIS A 12 1.46 -25.31 -0.45
N LEU A 13 2.71 -24.90 -0.19
CA LEU A 13 3.28 -23.63 -0.65
C LEU A 13 3.50 -23.59 -2.17
N ALA A 14 3.79 -24.74 -2.80
CA ALA A 14 3.87 -24.85 -4.26
C ALA A 14 2.55 -24.49 -4.96
N LYS A 15 1.40 -24.62 -4.27
CA LYS A 15 0.07 -24.21 -4.79
C LYS A 15 -0.17 -22.69 -4.76
N PHE A 16 0.69 -21.93 -4.10
CA PHE A 16 0.59 -20.46 -3.97
C PHE A 16 1.76 -19.72 -4.63
N ARG A 17 2.64 -20.43 -5.35
CA ARG A 17 3.64 -19.81 -6.20
C ARG A 17 3.00 -19.47 -7.53
N TYR A 18 2.86 -18.18 -7.80
CA TYR A 18 2.46 -17.69 -9.11
C TYR A 18 3.71 -17.60 -10.00
N GLU A 19 3.62 -18.18 -11.20
CA GLU A 19 4.64 -18.00 -12.24
C GLU A 19 4.73 -16.52 -12.62
N THR A 20 5.93 -15.96 -12.49
CA THR A 20 6.29 -14.71 -13.15
C THR A 20 6.52 -15.05 -14.61
N ALA A 21 5.50 -14.87 -15.45
CA ALA A 21 5.71 -14.91 -16.89
C ALA A 21 6.70 -13.80 -17.27
N ALA A 22 7.84 -14.18 -17.85
CA ALA A 22 8.82 -13.25 -18.37
C ALA A 22 8.15 -12.37 -19.45
N ILE A 23 8.23 -11.05 -19.27
CA ILE A 23 7.75 -10.07 -20.26
C ILE A 23 8.82 -9.97 -21.35
N PRO A 24 8.50 -10.21 -22.64
CA PRO A 24 9.46 -9.96 -23.71
C PRO A 24 9.75 -8.47 -23.82
N ALA A 25 11.01 -8.12 -24.01
CA ALA A 25 11.47 -6.75 -24.18
C ALA A 25 10.71 -6.07 -25.34
N ILE A 26 9.97 -5.00 -25.04
CA ILE A 26 9.34 -4.16 -26.05
C ILE A 26 10.44 -3.30 -26.67
N GLN A 27 10.87 -3.67 -27.88
CA GLN A 27 11.66 -2.78 -28.73
C GLN A 27 10.77 -1.62 -29.20
N SER A 28 11.25 -0.40 -29.00
CA SER A 28 10.57 0.81 -29.47
C SER A 28 10.49 0.81 -31.00
N PRO A 29 9.32 1.03 -31.63
CA PRO A 29 9.24 1.12 -33.07
C PRO A 29 9.84 2.44 -33.56
N LYS A 30 10.69 2.36 -34.59
CA LYS A 30 11.14 3.52 -35.38
C LYS A 30 9.92 4.21 -35.99
N ARG A 31 9.85 5.54 -35.85
CA ARG A 31 8.85 6.38 -36.54
C ARG A 31 9.19 6.46 -38.02
N GLU A 32 8.26 6.04 -38.87
CA GLU A 32 8.18 6.48 -40.27
C GLU A 32 7.04 7.51 -40.42
N PRO A 33 7.14 8.44 -41.37
CA PRO A 33 6.17 9.52 -41.53
C PRO A 33 4.86 9.02 -42.15
N VAL A 34 3.73 9.52 -41.63
CA VAL A 34 2.37 9.15 -42.04
C VAL A 34 1.77 10.29 -42.86
N ASP A 35 1.37 10.00 -44.10
CA ASP A 35 0.57 10.88 -44.97
C ASP A 35 -0.91 10.93 -44.54
N PRO A 36 -1.66 12.01 -44.85
CA PRO A 36 -2.96 12.29 -44.22
C PRO A 36 -4.10 11.41 -44.75
N ALA A 37 -5.02 11.08 -43.83
CA ALA A 37 -6.17 10.19 -44.04
C ALA A 37 -7.30 10.81 -44.90
N PRO A 38 -8.06 10.01 -45.67
CA PRO A 38 -9.29 10.46 -46.29
C PRO A 38 -10.51 10.29 -45.36
N ALA A 39 -11.48 11.19 -45.48
CA ALA A 39 -12.74 11.22 -44.73
C ALA A 39 -13.69 10.09 -45.15
N ILE A 40 -14.35 9.44 -44.18
CA ILE A 40 -15.41 8.44 -44.43
C ILE A 40 -16.70 8.81 -43.70
N VAL A 41 -17.77 8.86 -44.50
CA VAL A 41 -19.17 9.15 -44.21
C VAL A 41 -19.86 7.97 -43.52
N SER A 42 -20.71 8.23 -42.52
CA SER A 42 -21.50 7.22 -41.80
C SER A 42 -22.75 6.78 -42.57
N PRO A 43 -23.12 5.48 -42.57
CA PRO A 43 -24.45 5.04 -42.96
C PRO A 43 -25.36 4.74 -41.76
N GLN A 44 -26.58 5.29 -41.82
CA GLN A 44 -27.74 4.93 -40.99
C GLN A 44 -28.30 3.56 -41.40
N ILE A 45 -28.69 2.71 -40.45
CA ILE A 45 -29.54 1.53 -40.72
C ILE A 45 -30.70 1.46 -39.72
N ARG A 46 -31.90 1.29 -40.31
CA ARG A 46 -33.23 1.19 -39.71
C ARG A 46 -33.47 -0.10 -38.92
N ARG A 47 -34.35 -0.02 -37.92
CA ARG A 47 -34.92 -1.14 -37.12
C ARG A 47 -36.19 -1.70 -37.78
N THR A 48 -36.41 -3.02 -37.68
CA THR A 48 -37.69 -3.73 -37.37
C THR A 48 -37.47 -5.27 -37.25
N PRO A 49 -38.39 -6.07 -36.66
CA PRO A 49 -38.06 -7.14 -35.70
C PRO A 49 -38.49 -8.58 -36.08
N ALA A 50 -38.00 -9.63 -35.38
CA ALA A 50 -38.83 -10.56 -34.56
C ALA A 50 -38.14 -11.88 -34.12
N LYS A 51 -38.67 -12.40 -32.99
CA LYS A 51 -38.80 -13.79 -32.47
C LYS A 51 -37.88 -14.32 -31.34
N ARG A 52 -38.59 -14.76 -30.29
CA ARG A 52 -38.23 -15.25 -28.94
C ARG A 52 -37.79 -16.72 -28.90
N LYS A 53 -37.02 -17.08 -27.84
CA LYS A 53 -37.23 -18.18 -26.85
C LYS A 53 -36.28 -17.88 -25.64
N ARG A 54 -36.79 -17.38 -24.50
CA ARG A 54 -37.22 -18.09 -23.25
C ARG A 54 -36.12 -18.94 -22.60
N ASP A 55 -35.81 -18.92 -21.31
CA ASP A 55 -36.25 -18.19 -20.10
C ASP A 55 -35.23 -18.54 -18.99
N LEU A 56 -35.04 -17.66 -17.99
CA LEU A 56 -34.93 -18.03 -16.56
C LEU A 56 -35.14 -16.74 -15.75
N LYS A 57 -36.30 -16.67 -15.09
CA LYS A 57 -36.85 -15.55 -14.31
C LYS A 57 -36.30 -15.54 -12.88
N LEU A 58 -36.10 -14.34 -12.35
CA LEU A 58 -36.33 -14.00 -10.94
C LEU A 58 -37.32 -12.83 -10.98
N GLU A 59 -38.50 -13.04 -10.41
CA GLU A 59 -39.64 -12.13 -10.45
C GLU A 59 -39.56 -11.17 -9.25
N ASP A 60 -39.62 -9.86 -9.50
CA ASP A 60 -40.01 -8.87 -8.50
C ASP A 60 -41.40 -8.35 -8.89
N GLU A 61 -42.37 -8.51 -7.99
CA GLU A 61 -43.74 -8.02 -8.10
C GLU A 61 -43.76 -6.49 -8.20
N TYR A 62 -44.32 -5.97 -9.31
CA TYR A 62 -44.74 -4.59 -9.46
C TYR A 62 -46.24 -4.49 -9.16
N VAL A 63 -46.63 -3.77 -8.11
CA VAL A 63 -48.01 -3.35 -7.87
C VAL A 63 -48.18 -1.92 -8.37
N GLU A 64 -48.98 -1.74 -9.42
CA GLU A 64 -49.41 -0.43 -9.94
C GLU A 64 -50.37 0.27 -8.95
N ARG A 65 -50.14 1.56 -8.71
CA ARG A 65 -51.21 2.49 -8.32
C ARG A 65 -50.98 3.86 -8.98
N SER A 66 -52.00 4.29 -9.72
CA SER A 66 -52.11 5.54 -10.49
C SER A 66 -52.12 6.81 -9.62
N PRO A 67 -51.95 8.02 -10.21
CA PRO A 67 -51.31 9.16 -9.57
C PRO A 67 -52.27 10.17 -8.94
N SER A 68 -51.81 10.83 -7.88
CA SER A 68 -52.34 12.12 -7.42
C SER A 68 -51.18 13.03 -7.00
N SER A 69 -51.12 14.21 -7.62
CA SER A 69 -50.12 15.28 -7.47
C SER A 69 -50.23 16.01 -6.09
N PRO A 70 -49.51 17.13 -5.88
CA PRO A 70 -48.13 17.20 -5.39
C PRO A 70 -48.07 17.93 -4.03
N ASP A 71 -47.08 17.65 -3.18
CA ASP A 71 -46.39 18.69 -2.40
C ASP A 71 -45.27 18.12 -1.52
N GLY A 72 -44.16 18.88 -1.52
CA GLY A 72 -43.02 18.87 -0.60
C GLY A 72 -42.62 17.59 0.13
N GLN A 73 -41.45 17.04 -0.20
CA GLN A 73 -40.54 16.52 0.83
C GLN A 73 -39.10 16.26 0.35
N THR A 74 -38.18 16.93 1.04
CA THR A 74 -36.85 16.48 1.47
C THR A 74 -36.34 15.14 0.91
N SER A 75 -35.23 15.20 0.17
CA SER A 75 -34.47 14.02 -0.26
C SER A 75 -33.94 13.23 0.95
N THR A 76 -34.61 12.14 1.31
CA THR A 76 -34.11 11.17 2.28
C THR A 76 -32.98 10.38 1.64
N LYS A 77 -31.73 10.67 2.03
CA LYS A 77 -30.56 9.85 1.68
C LYS A 77 -30.76 8.45 2.25
N VAL A 78 -31.06 7.47 1.39
CA VAL A 78 -31.03 6.05 1.73
C VAL A 78 -29.61 5.71 2.19
N ARG A 79 -29.42 5.50 3.49
CA ARG A 79 -28.15 5.03 4.06
C ARG A 79 -27.97 3.58 3.64
N LYS A 80 -27.04 3.30 2.72
CA LYS A 80 -26.62 1.93 2.40
C LYS A 80 -26.12 1.28 3.69
N VAL A 81 -26.77 0.19 4.12
CA VAL A 81 -26.36 -0.62 5.27
C VAL A 81 -24.99 -1.22 4.95
N LYS A 82 -24.00 -0.99 5.83
CA LYS A 82 -22.65 -1.55 5.67
C LYS A 82 -22.71 -3.04 6.00
N VAL A 83 -22.60 -3.89 4.97
CA VAL A 83 -22.48 -5.34 5.15
C VAL A 83 -21.17 -5.66 5.85
N ASN A 84 -21.22 -6.39 6.97
CA ASN A 84 -20.02 -6.90 7.62
C ASN A 84 -19.39 -7.99 6.73
N ARG A 85 -18.18 -7.76 6.24
CA ARG A 85 -17.47 -8.70 5.37
C ARG A 85 -16.36 -9.38 6.17
N PRO A 86 -16.55 -10.64 6.61
CA PRO A 86 -15.49 -11.41 7.24
C PRO A 86 -14.41 -11.78 6.22
N TYR A 87 -13.45 -12.61 6.62
CA TYR A 87 -12.45 -13.17 5.72
C TYR A 87 -13.06 -13.67 4.41
N ALA A 88 -12.49 -13.26 3.27
CA ALA A 88 -12.87 -13.76 1.96
C ALA A 88 -11.81 -14.72 1.43
N SER A 89 -12.23 -15.91 1.01
CA SER A 89 -11.31 -16.89 0.44
C SER A 89 -10.70 -16.37 -0.87
N PRO A 90 -9.49 -16.82 -1.27
CA PRO A 90 -8.84 -16.34 -2.48
C PRO A 90 -9.67 -16.50 -3.76
N GLU A 91 -10.51 -17.54 -3.83
CA GLU A 91 -11.37 -17.83 -4.98
C GLU A 91 -12.39 -16.71 -5.24
N THR A 92 -12.81 -15.99 -4.20
CA THR A 92 -13.80 -14.90 -4.26
C THR A 92 -13.41 -13.81 -5.28
N TYR A 93 -12.13 -13.51 -5.37
CA TYR A 93 -11.58 -12.45 -6.23
C TYR A 93 -10.55 -12.98 -7.23
N ALA A 94 -10.58 -14.28 -7.56
CA ALA A 94 -9.59 -14.90 -8.45
C ALA A 94 -9.59 -14.33 -9.88
N HIS A 95 -10.68 -13.68 -10.30
CA HIS A 95 -10.78 -12.97 -11.59
C HIS A 95 -10.01 -11.63 -11.60
N LEU A 96 -9.59 -11.13 -10.44
CA LEU A 96 -8.84 -9.89 -10.29
C LEU A 96 -7.33 -10.17 -10.26
N LYS A 97 -6.56 -9.31 -10.90
CA LYS A 97 -5.10 -9.39 -10.91
C LYS A 97 -4.48 -8.56 -9.77
N ALA A 98 -3.32 -8.98 -9.28
CA ALA A 98 -2.52 -8.10 -8.43
C ALA A 98 -2.16 -6.80 -9.18
N VAL A 99 -1.84 -5.76 -8.42
CA VAL A 99 -1.28 -4.52 -9.00
C VAL A 99 0.25 -4.65 -8.96
N PRO A 100 0.95 -4.39 -10.09
CA PRO A 100 2.41 -4.47 -10.13
C PRO A 100 3.06 -3.57 -9.10
N ASP A 101 4.14 -4.06 -8.51
CA ASP A 101 4.99 -3.25 -7.66
C ASP A 101 5.75 -2.23 -8.50
N LEU A 102 5.90 -1.02 -7.98
CA LEU A 102 6.69 0.05 -8.58
C LEU A 102 7.96 0.20 -7.75
N LEU A 103 8.87 -0.77 -7.91
CA LEU A 103 10.09 -0.85 -7.13
C LEU A 103 11.31 -0.84 -8.06
N ARG A 104 12.35 -0.13 -7.62
CA ARG A 104 13.67 -0.09 -8.23
C ARG A 104 14.72 0.17 -7.15
N PRO A 105 15.99 -0.15 -7.36
CA PRO A 105 17.06 0.27 -6.47
C PRO A 105 17.06 1.79 -6.25
N GLY A 106 17.44 2.24 -5.06
CA GLY A 106 17.68 3.68 -4.81
C GLY A 106 16.46 4.54 -4.56
N LEU A 107 15.28 3.95 -4.36
CA LEU A 107 14.09 4.71 -4.01
C LEU A 107 14.25 5.40 -2.65
N LYS A 108 13.93 6.69 -2.60
CA LYS A 108 13.92 7.48 -1.35
C LYS A 108 12.84 6.96 -0.40
N LEU A 109 11.68 6.64 -0.97
CA LEU A 109 10.50 6.23 -0.23
C LEU A 109 9.73 5.16 -0.99
N VAL A 110 9.24 4.15 -0.28
CA VAL A 110 8.27 3.19 -0.80
C VAL A 110 7.01 3.27 0.05
N PHE A 111 5.87 3.59 -0.56
CA PHE A 111 4.58 3.45 0.09
C PHE A 111 4.11 2.00 0.04
N CYS A 112 3.81 1.43 1.20
CA CYS A 112 3.26 0.09 1.35
C CYS A 112 1.78 0.20 1.72
N GLY A 113 0.92 -0.12 0.77
CA GLY A 113 -0.51 -0.30 0.99
C GLY A 113 -0.84 -1.64 1.63
N ILE A 114 -2.12 -1.85 1.94
CA ILE A 114 -2.60 -3.10 2.52
C ILE A 114 -2.62 -4.18 1.44
N ASN A 115 -3.47 -3.97 0.45
CA ASN A 115 -3.68 -4.82 -0.71
C ASN A 115 -4.47 -4.05 -1.78
N PRO A 116 -4.46 -4.52 -3.04
CA PRO A 116 -5.25 -3.88 -4.09
C PRO A 116 -6.74 -3.92 -3.78
N SER A 117 -7.40 -2.77 -3.91
CA SER A 117 -8.87 -2.73 -4.03
C SER A 117 -9.30 -3.29 -5.38
N ILE A 118 -10.58 -3.63 -5.53
CA ILE A 118 -11.17 -3.99 -6.84
C ILE A 118 -10.82 -2.94 -7.90
N THR A 119 -11.02 -1.65 -7.62
CA THR A 119 -10.70 -0.57 -8.56
C THR A 119 -9.21 -0.50 -8.90
N SER A 120 -8.34 -0.67 -7.90
CA SER A 120 -6.89 -0.67 -8.11
C SER A 120 -6.45 -1.84 -8.98
N SER A 121 -7.00 -3.02 -8.73
CA SER A 121 -6.78 -4.21 -9.56
C SER A 121 -7.26 -4.00 -10.99
N THR A 122 -8.50 -3.56 -11.19
CA THR A 122 -9.07 -3.38 -12.54
C THR A 122 -8.33 -2.32 -13.34
N LYS A 123 -7.94 -1.21 -12.71
CA LYS A 123 -7.21 -0.11 -13.38
C LYS A 123 -5.70 -0.34 -13.46
N GLN A 124 -5.18 -1.36 -12.79
CA GLN A 124 -3.74 -1.60 -12.61
C GLN A 124 -3.02 -0.35 -12.06
N ALA A 125 -3.68 0.37 -11.16
CA ALA A 125 -3.24 1.66 -10.64
C ALA A 125 -3.43 1.72 -9.12
N PRO A 126 -2.35 1.87 -8.32
CA PRO A 126 -2.43 1.97 -6.87
C PRO A 126 -3.34 3.12 -6.42
N TYR A 127 -4.12 2.88 -5.36
CA TYR A 127 -4.97 3.89 -4.72
C TYR A 127 -5.97 4.61 -5.65
N SER A 128 -6.39 3.96 -6.75
CA SER A 128 -7.22 4.56 -7.80
C SER A 128 -8.72 4.64 -7.53
N HIS A 129 -9.18 4.20 -6.35
CA HIS A 129 -10.59 4.37 -5.98
C HIS A 129 -10.88 5.88 -5.74
N PRO A 130 -11.97 6.46 -6.28
CA PRO A 130 -12.23 7.91 -6.21
C PRO A 130 -12.30 8.51 -4.79
N SER A 131 -12.72 7.71 -3.80
CA SER A 131 -12.75 8.13 -2.40
C SER A 131 -11.39 8.04 -1.69
N ASN A 132 -10.38 7.44 -2.32
CA ASN A 132 -9.04 7.36 -1.77
C ASN A 132 -8.34 8.71 -1.89
N ARG A 133 -7.70 9.14 -0.81
CA ARG A 133 -7.07 10.46 -0.69
C ARG A 133 -5.56 10.45 -0.92
N PHE A 134 -4.97 9.28 -1.20
CA PHE A 134 -3.52 9.10 -1.32
C PHE A 134 -2.89 10.11 -2.28
N TRP A 135 -3.38 10.21 -3.51
CA TRP A 135 -2.81 11.10 -4.53
C TRP A 135 -2.91 12.58 -4.16
N LYS A 136 -4.01 12.98 -3.51
CA LYS A 136 -4.20 14.34 -2.98
C LYS A 136 -3.26 14.62 -1.80
N ALA A 137 -3.06 13.65 -0.90
CA ALA A 137 -2.15 13.76 0.22
C ALA A 137 -0.69 13.80 -0.23
N LEU A 138 -0.33 12.99 -1.22
CA LEU A 138 1.00 12.95 -1.83
C LEU A 138 1.37 14.32 -2.43
N HIS A 139 0.50 14.88 -3.26
CA HIS A 139 0.71 16.22 -3.83
C HIS A 139 0.68 17.31 -2.76
N GLY A 140 -0.33 17.32 -1.88
CA GLY A 140 -0.46 18.33 -0.84
C GLY A 140 0.70 18.35 0.16
N ALA A 141 1.42 17.23 0.30
CA ALA A 141 2.63 17.14 1.12
C ALA A 141 3.91 17.55 0.38
N GLY A 142 3.86 17.86 -0.92
CA GLY A 142 5.01 18.32 -1.69
C GLY A 142 5.87 17.22 -2.30
N PHE A 143 5.44 15.95 -2.28
CA PHE A 143 6.18 14.86 -2.93
C PHE A 143 6.17 14.95 -4.46
N THR A 144 5.20 15.66 -5.04
CA THR A 144 4.97 15.76 -6.48
C THR A 144 4.63 17.21 -6.84
N ASP A 145 5.12 17.65 -8.00
CA ASP A 145 4.99 19.02 -8.53
C ASP A 145 3.56 19.40 -8.92
N ARG A 146 2.74 18.41 -9.25
CA ARG A 146 1.30 18.54 -9.52
C ARG A 146 0.54 17.35 -8.97
N LEU A 147 -0.78 17.43 -8.99
CA LEU A 147 -1.62 16.27 -8.77
C LEU A 147 -1.55 15.32 -9.98
N TYR A 148 -1.05 14.11 -9.76
CA TYR A 148 -1.01 13.04 -10.78
C TYR A 148 -2.27 12.18 -10.73
N ASP A 149 -2.71 11.71 -11.89
CA ASP A 149 -3.71 10.64 -11.97
C ASP A 149 -3.09 9.31 -11.51
N PRO A 150 -3.83 8.42 -10.82
CA PRO A 150 -3.34 7.11 -10.42
C PRO A 150 -2.67 6.29 -11.53
N GLN A 151 -3.08 6.42 -12.78
CA GLN A 151 -2.49 5.70 -13.91
C GLN A 151 -1.10 6.21 -14.29
N GLU A 152 -0.75 7.43 -13.87
CA GLU A 152 0.57 8.03 -14.05
C GLU A 152 1.59 7.55 -13.00
N CYS A 153 1.22 6.59 -12.14
CA CYS A 153 2.07 6.06 -11.07
C CYS A 153 3.43 5.54 -11.55
N ILE A 154 3.51 5.05 -12.78
CA ILE A 154 4.74 4.53 -13.39
C ILE A 154 5.89 5.56 -13.46
N TYR A 155 5.58 6.86 -13.42
CA TYR A 155 6.60 7.91 -13.47
C TYR A 155 7.22 8.22 -12.11
N LEU A 156 6.56 7.84 -11.01
CA LEU A 156 6.98 8.21 -9.66
C LEU A 156 8.35 7.63 -9.26
N PRO A 157 8.67 6.36 -9.57
CA PRO A 157 9.97 5.80 -9.23
C PRO A 157 11.14 6.57 -9.84
N GLU A 158 11.03 6.97 -11.11
CA GLU A 158 12.10 7.66 -11.82
C GLU A 158 12.15 9.15 -11.50
N ARG A 159 11.00 9.84 -11.52
CA ARG A 159 10.96 11.31 -11.39
C ARG A 159 11.13 11.79 -9.95
N PHE A 160 10.61 11.03 -8.99
CA PHE A 160 10.53 11.46 -7.59
C PHE A 160 11.24 10.51 -6.62
N GLY A 161 11.73 9.36 -7.09
CA GLY A 161 12.32 8.34 -6.22
C GLY A 161 11.28 7.71 -5.29
N ILE A 162 10.01 7.66 -5.71
CA ILE A 162 8.88 7.16 -4.91
C ILE A 162 8.38 5.85 -5.51
N GLY A 163 8.46 4.77 -4.74
CA GLY A 163 7.91 3.48 -5.09
C GLY A 163 6.58 3.17 -4.42
N MET A 164 5.93 2.11 -4.90
CA MET A 164 4.66 1.62 -4.37
C MET A 164 4.65 0.10 -4.35
N THR A 165 4.13 -0.46 -3.27
CA THR A 165 3.86 -1.89 -3.12
C THR A 165 2.66 -2.11 -2.20
N ASN A 166 2.26 -3.35 -2.02
CA ASN A 166 1.31 -3.74 -0.98
C ASN A 166 1.91 -4.85 -0.11
N LEU A 167 1.49 -4.87 1.16
CA LEU A 167 1.85 -5.96 2.07
C LEU A 167 1.28 -7.29 1.56
N VAL A 168 0.04 -7.29 1.05
CA VAL A 168 -0.60 -8.47 0.46
C VAL A 168 -0.95 -8.18 -1.01
N SER A 169 -0.55 -9.09 -1.91
CA SER A 169 -0.77 -8.92 -3.36
C SER A 169 -2.22 -9.20 -3.80
N ARG A 170 -2.95 -10.01 -3.01
CA ARG A 170 -4.31 -10.47 -3.31
C ARG A 170 -5.33 -9.33 -3.26
N PRO A 171 -6.08 -9.09 -4.36
CA PRO A 171 -7.14 -8.10 -4.35
C PRO A 171 -8.31 -8.49 -3.43
N THR A 172 -8.87 -7.53 -2.72
CA THR A 172 -10.12 -7.68 -1.95
C THR A 172 -10.95 -6.39 -2.04
N ALA A 173 -12.22 -6.45 -1.64
CA ALA A 173 -13.04 -5.23 -1.57
C ALA A 173 -12.70 -4.41 -0.33
N GLU A 174 -12.44 -5.07 0.80
CA GLU A 174 -12.10 -4.41 2.06
C GLU A 174 -10.95 -5.12 2.78
N GLN A 175 -10.23 -4.37 3.61
CA GLN A 175 -9.14 -4.90 4.44
C GLN A 175 -9.60 -5.99 5.42
N ALA A 176 -10.86 -5.96 5.87
CA ALA A 176 -11.39 -6.95 6.82
C ALA A 176 -11.44 -8.37 6.23
N GLU A 177 -11.39 -8.48 4.90
CA GLU A 177 -11.41 -9.75 4.18
C GLU A 177 -10.05 -10.48 4.17
N LEU A 178 -9.00 -9.86 4.72
CA LEU A 178 -7.66 -10.43 4.87
C LEU A 178 -7.43 -11.00 6.27
N SER A 179 -6.78 -12.15 6.33
CA SER A 179 -6.33 -12.76 7.59
C SER A 179 -5.00 -12.17 8.08
N SER A 180 -4.77 -12.23 9.41
CA SER A 180 -3.45 -11.91 9.98
C SER A 180 -2.34 -12.81 9.44
N LYS A 181 -2.65 -14.08 9.13
CA LYS A 181 -1.67 -15.01 8.57
C LYS A 181 -1.18 -14.54 7.19
N GLU A 182 -2.08 -14.10 6.31
CA GLU A 182 -1.70 -13.55 5.01
C GLU A 182 -0.87 -12.29 5.13
N MET A 183 -1.23 -11.36 6.02
CA MET A 183 -0.44 -10.14 6.23
C MET A 183 0.98 -10.45 6.75
N ARG A 184 1.14 -11.47 7.60
CA ARG A 184 2.45 -11.90 8.10
C ARG A 184 3.30 -12.60 7.04
N ILE A 185 2.68 -13.38 6.15
CA ILE A 185 3.37 -13.93 4.97
C ILE A 185 3.83 -12.77 4.07
N GLY A 186 2.94 -11.82 3.82
CA GLY A 186 3.24 -10.59 3.10
C GLY A 186 4.38 -9.77 3.70
N ALA A 187 4.51 -9.77 5.02
CA ALA A 187 5.63 -9.12 5.71
C ALA A 187 6.98 -9.74 5.34
N LEU A 188 7.06 -11.07 5.18
CA LEU A 188 8.27 -11.74 4.74
C LEU A 188 8.64 -11.37 3.30
N ASP A 189 7.64 -11.31 2.42
CA ASP A 189 7.85 -10.89 1.03
C ASP A 189 8.29 -9.42 0.94
N LEU A 190 7.71 -8.55 1.77
CA LEU A 190 8.13 -7.15 1.86
C LEU A 190 9.58 -7.02 2.37
N LEU A 191 10.01 -7.82 3.35
CA LEU A 191 11.40 -7.83 3.81
C LEU A 191 12.37 -8.23 2.70
N ARG A 192 12.03 -9.23 1.86
CA ARG A 192 12.83 -9.59 0.68
C ARG A 192 12.95 -8.42 -0.30
N LYS A 193 11.84 -7.75 -0.61
CA LYS A 193 11.82 -6.56 -1.48
C LYS A 193 12.67 -5.42 -0.89
N ILE A 194 12.67 -5.23 0.43
CA ILE A 194 13.52 -4.24 1.11
C ILE A 194 15.00 -4.58 0.95
N GLN A 195 15.38 -5.84 1.11
CA GLN A 195 16.76 -6.30 0.95
C GLN A 195 17.26 -6.14 -0.50
N GLU A 196 16.37 -6.37 -1.47
CA GLU A 196 16.64 -6.24 -2.89
C GLU A 196 16.75 -4.77 -3.34
N HIS A 197 15.74 -3.95 -3.05
CA HIS A 197 15.63 -2.59 -3.59
C HIS A 197 16.21 -1.51 -2.68
N ARG A 198 16.43 -1.81 -1.39
CA ARG A 198 17.12 -0.96 -0.41
C ARG A 198 16.60 0.49 -0.35
N PRO A 199 15.29 0.69 -0.18
CA PRO A 199 14.73 2.04 -0.12
C PRO A 199 15.18 2.78 1.15
N GLY A 200 15.21 4.11 1.13
CA GLY A 200 15.52 4.90 2.32
C GLY A 200 14.46 4.72 3.41
N ILE A 201 13.19 4.84 3.05
CA ILE A 201 12.06 4.66 3.96
C ILE A 201 11.01 3.73 3.34
N VAL A 202 10.44 2.83 4.14
CA VAL A 202 9.17 2.16 3.84
C VAL A 202 8.07 2.76 4.69
N CYS A 203 7.10 3.42 4.05
CA CYS A 203 5.98 4.08 4.70
C CYS A 203 4.70 3.24 4.57
N PHE A 204 4.21 2.73 5.69
CA PHE A 204 2.99 1.96 5.77
C PHE A 204 1.76 2.87 5.76
N VAL A 205 0.89 2.70 4.78
CA VAL A 205 -0.35 3.46 4.64
C VAL A 205 -1.48 2.76 5.42
N GLY A 206 -1.36 2.81 6.74
CA GLY A 206 -2.31 2.26 7.70
C GLY A 206 -1.65 1.54 8.87
N LYS A 207 -2.09 1.86 10.09
CA LYS A 207 -1.53 1.29 11.33
C LYS A 207 -1.62 -0.24 11.41
N LYS A 208 -2.75 -0.84 11.02
CA LYS A 208 -2.97 -2.29 11.17
C LYS A 208 -1.93 -3.13 10.40
N ILE A 209 -1.51 -2.70 9.21
CA ILE A 209 -0.49 -3.43 8.44
C ILE A 209 0.91 -3.23 9.02
N TRP A 210 1.19 -2.06 9.59
CA TRP A 210 2.38 -1.88 10.41
C TRP A 210 2.38 -2.83 11.60
N ASP A 211 1.27 -2.96 12.35
CA ASP A 211 1.22 -3.80 13.53
C ASP A 211 1.52 -5.28 13.20
N GLU A 212 1.00 -5.80 12.09
CA GLU A 212 1.28 -7.17 11.62
C GLU A 212 2.71 -7.33 11.08
N PHE A 213 3.23 -6.31 10.40
CA PHE A 213 4.61 -6.29 9.94
C PHE A 213 5.58 -6.24 11.13
N GLU A 214 5.37 -5.34 12.09
CA GLU A 214 6.16 -5.18 13.31
C GLU A 214 6.14 -6.46 14.14
N PHE A 215 5.01 -7.16 14.21
CA PHE A 215 4.91 -8.46 14.86
C PHE A 215 5.94 -9.45 14.30
N VAL A 216 6.11 -9.49 12.97
CA VAL A 216 7.11 -10.33 12.30
C VAL A 216 8.52 -9.76 12.49
N LEU A 217 8.69 -8.47 12.18
CA LEU A 217 9.96 -7.73 12.21
C LEU A 217 10.68 -7.84 13.55
N LYS A 218 9.96 -7.67 14.66
CA LYS A 218 10.57 -7.58 16.00
C LYS A 218 11.22 -8.88 16.49
N ARG A 219 11.00 -10.01 15.80
CA ARG A 219 11.53 -11.34 16.17
C ARG A 219 13.05 -11.43 16.08
N SER A 220 13.67 -10.67 15.18
CA SER A 220 15.14 -10.61 15.03
C SER A 220 15.73 -9.24 15.37
N ALA A 221 14.89 -8.30 15.84
CA ALA A 221 15.30 -6.94 16.12
C ALA A 221 16.21 -6.90 17.37
N LYS A 222 17.49 -6.58 17.14
CA LYS A 222 18.49 -6.41 18.19
C LYS A 222 18.17 -5.16 19.03
N PRO A 223 18.58 -5.10 20.32
CA PRO A 223 18.51 -3.87 21.08
C PRO A 223 19.24 -2.72 20.37
N ALA A 224 18.72 -1.50 20.51
CA ALA A 224 19.45 -0.32 20.07
C ALA A 224 20.73 -0.15 20.91
N ARG A 225 21.79 0.40 20.32
CA ARG A 225 23.06 0.64 21.03
C ARG A 225 23.02 1.92 21.86
N LYS A 226 22.13 2.86 21.50
CA LYS A 226 21.86 4.11 22.20
C LYS A 226 20.37 4.24 22.55
N PRO A 227 20.01 5.01 23.60
CA PRO A 227 18.62 5.26 23.95
C PRO A 227 17.89 6.06 22.86
N TRP A 228 16.60 5.80 22.71
CA TRP A 228 15.72 6.55 21.80
C TRP A 228 15.50 7.98 22.30
N ARG A 229 15.53 8.96 21.38
CA ARG A 229 15.31 10.38 21.65
C ARG A 229 14.26 10.93 20.68
N ASP A 230 13.12 11.35 21.21
CA ASP A 230 12.00 11.84 20.39
C ASP A 230 12.34 13.18 19.73
N GLU A 231 13.07 14.03 20.45
CA GLU A 231 13.58 15.34 20.01
C GLU A 231 14.49 15.25 18.78
N ALA A 232 15.16 14.12 18.55
CA ALA A 232 16.05 13.93 17.40
C ALA A 232 15.33 13.96 16.04
N PHE A 233 13.99 13.86 16.04
CA PHE A 233 13.16 13.86 14.83
C PHE A 233 12.20 15.06 14.74
N ARG A 234 12.20 15.96 15.74
CA ARG A 234 11.41 17.20 15.69
C ARG A 234 12.12 18.18 14.75
N LEU A 235 11.53 18.41 13.60
CA LEU A 235 12.04 19.36 12.60
C LEU A 235 11.11 20.58 12.56
N GLY A 236 11.61 21.75 12.98
CA GLY A 236 10.94 23.04 12.72
C GLY A 236 10.63 23.95 13.91
N GLU A 237 11.27 23.82 15.07
CA GLU A 237 11.28 24.89 16.08
C GLU A 237 12.72 25.28 16.35
N GLU A 238 13.01 26.59 16.31
CA GLU A 238 14.24 27.14 16.88
C GLU A 238 14.48 26.54 18.26
N GLU A 239 15.75 26.40 18.60
CA GLU A 239 16.27 25.88 19.86
C GLU A 239 15.63 26.61 21.06
N VAL A 240 14.44 26.18 21.48
CA VAL A 240 13.89 26.55 22.79
C VAL A 240 14.71 25.75 23.77
N THR A 241 15.61 26.44 24.45
CA THR A 241 16.40 25.92 25.57
C THR A 241 15.47 25.31 26.61
N ALA A 242 15.23 24.00 26.51
CA ALA A 242 14.42 23.27 27.47
C ALA A 242 15.32 22.76 28.60
N SER A 243 15.14 23.32 29.78
CA SER A 243 15.69 22.79 31.03
C SER A 243 15.15 21.36 31.28
N PRO A 244 15.97 20.43 31.78
CA PRO A 244 15.57 19.04 31.93
C PRO A 244 14.63 18.90 33.14
N SER A 245 13.35 18.64 32.89
CA SER A 245 12.46 18.08 33.92
C SER A 245 12.42 16.56 33.76
N GLU A 246 12.99 15.85 34.72
CA GLU A 246 12.84 14.40 34.85
C GLU A 246 11.37 14.04 35.08
N SER A 247 10.75 13.36 34.13
CA SER A 247 9.47 12.67 34.35
C SER A 247 9.72 11.16 34.36
N THR A 248 9.45 10.56 35.51
CA THR A 248 9.49 9.11 35.74
C THR A 248 8.48 8.36 34.85
N PRO A 249 8.77 7.11 34.43
CA PRO A 249 7.88 6.38 33.54
C PRO A 249 6.74 5.74 34.32
N SER A 250 5.53 6.31 34.18
CA SER A 250 4.29 5.73 34.68
C SER A 250 3.56 4.90 33.62
N SER A 251 3.33 3.63 33.97
CA SER A 251 2.28 2.68 33.57
C SER A 251 1.96 2.40 32.09
N LYS A 252 1.70 1.11 31.84
CA LYS A 252 1.36 0.49 30.55
C LYS A 252 -0.03 0.95 30.05
N SER A 253 -0.15 2.16 29.50
CA SER A 253 -1.17 2.44 28.49
C SER A 253 -0.60 2.10 27.11
N SER A 254 -1.42 1.56 26.22
CA SER A 254 -1.00 1.34 24.82
C SER A 254 -0.69 2.71 24.22
N LYS A 255 0.60 3.08 24.16
CA LYS A 255 1.03 4.41 23.68
C LYS A 255 0.38 4.68 22.32
N LYS A 256 -0.38 5.77 22.24
CA LYS A 256 -0.99 6.26 21.00
C LYS A 256 0.13 6.40 19.95
N ILE A 257 -0.12 5.93 18.74
CA ILE A 257 0.89 6.05 17.66
C ILE A 257 1.18 7.53 17.40
N GLN A 258 2.46 7.88 17.43
CA GLN A 258 2.95 9.17 16.96
C GLN A 258 3.15 9.06 15.44
N TRP A 259 2.49 9.90 14.66
CA TRP A 259 2.44 9.80 13.18
C TRP A 259 3.56 10.58 12.47
N ASP A 260 4.27 11.41 13.23
CA ASP A 260 5.25 12.40 12.83
C ASP A 260 6.69 11.95 13.12
N GLN A 261 6.89 10.68 13.46
CA GLN A 261 8.20 10.11 13.81
C GLN A 261 8.42 8.75 13.14
N PRO A 262 9.69 8.38 12.87
CA PRO A 262 10.00 7.06 12.37
C PRO A 262 9.69 5.99 13.43
N ARG A 263 9.52 4.74 12.98
CA ARG A 263 9.43 3.59 13.88
C ARG A 263 10.83 3.22 14.37
N PRO A 264 11.00 2.66 15.57
CA PRO A 264 12.31 2.46 16.21
C PRO A 264 13.06 1.23 15.68
N TYR A 265 12.99 0.99 14.37
CA TYR A 265 13.63 -0.13 13.69
C TYR A 265 14.34 0.35 12.43
N ARG A 266 15.40 -0.34 12.07
CA ARG A 266 16.08 -0.17 10.78
C ARG A 266 16.52 -1.51 10.20
N VAL A 267 16.68 -1.55 8.88
CA VAL A 267 17.43 -2.60 8.18
C VAL A 267 18.73 -2.00 7.68
N ALA A 268 19.86 -2.58 8.07
CA ALA A 268 21.19 -2.19 7.59
C ALA A 268 21.52 -2.97 6.30
N HIS A 269 22.00 -2.27 5.27
CA HIS A 269 22.36 -2.88 3.99
C HIS A 269 23.88 -2.99 3.84
N LYS A 270 24.38 -4.19 3.51
CA LYS A 270 25.80 -4.45 3.26
C LYS A 270 26.17 -3.96 1.85
N SER A 271 26.79 -2.79 1.77
CA SER A 271 27.42 -2.17 0.58
C SER A 271 26.53 -1.39 -0.42
N PRO A 272 27.11 -0.36 -1.09
CA PRO A 272 26.40 0.79 -1.63
C PRO A 272 26.19 0.65 -3.15
N GLY A 273 25.25 -0.22 -3.56
CA GLY A 273 24.66 -0.04 -4.88
C GLY A 273 23.94 1.32 -4.98
N GLU A 274 23.00 1.48 -5.89
CA GLU A 274 22.19 2.70 -5.99
C GLU A 274 21.28 2.97 -4.76
N GLY A 275 21.31 2.11 -3.74
CA GLY A 275 20.41 2.10 -2.57
C GLY A 275 20.92 2.85 -1.33
N PHE A 276 20.03 3.00 -0.35
CA PHE A 276 20.38 3.57 0.96
C PHE A 276 21.12 2.54 1.82
N ALA A 277 22.06 3.01 2.65
CA ALA A 277 22.76 2.16 3.62
C ALA A 277 21.82 1.62 4.72
N ASN A 278 20.72 2.34 4.99
CA ASN A 278 19.71 1.95 5.95
C ASN A 278 18.31 2.15 5.36
N THR A 279 17.42 1.19 5.59
CA THR A 279 15.96 1.39 5.44
C THR A 279 15.35 1.67 6.80
N LEU A 280 14.64 2.80 6.92
CA LEU A 280 13.81 3.14 8.07
C LEU A 280 12.33 2.83 7.78
N PHE A 281 11.51 2.82 8.83
CA PHE A 281 10.09 2.55 8.71
C PHE A 281 9.26 3.73 9.20
N TRP A 282 8.18 4.02 8.48
CA TRP A 282 7.24 5.10 8.79
C TRP A 282 5.80 4.58 8.74
N VAL A 283 4.89 5.23 9.44
CA VAL A 283 3.46 4.87 9.40
C VAL A 283 2.63 6.13 9.29
N VAL A 284 1.71 6.15 8.34
CA VAL A 284 0.68 7.18 8.20
C VAL A 284 -0.70 6.56 8.37
N PRO A 285 -1.75 7.35 8.70
CA PRO A 285 -3.11 6.84 8.67
C PRO A 285 -3.47 6.31 7.28
N SER A 286 -4.40 5.35 7.22
CA SER A 286 -4.88 4.86 5.93
C SER A 286 -5.57 5.99 5.16
N THR A 287 -5.32 6.05 3.86
CA THR A 287 -5.83 7.06 2.93
C THR A 287 -7.21 6.72 2.36
N SER A 288 -7.81 5.61 2.80
CA SER A 288 -9.17 5.22 2.40
C SER A 288 -10.19 6.29 2.80
N GLY A 289 -11.21 6.48 1.96
CA GLY A 289 -12.35 7.34 2.28
C GLY A 289 -13.19 6.84 3.45
N LEU A 290 -12.96 5.61 3.93
CA LEU A 290 -13.60 5.04 5.11
C LEU A 290 -12.99 5.51 6.43
N VAL A 291 -11.81 6.15 6.38
CA VAL A 291 -11.05 6.60 7.56
C VAL A 291 -11.46 8.02 7.94
N ARG A 292 -11.60 8.27 9.25
CA ARG A 292 -12.06 9.56 9.79
C ARG A 292 -11.06 10.71 9.68
N VAL A 293 -9.75 10.41 9.67
CA VAL A 293 -8.67 11.39 9.54
C VAL A 293 -8.90 12.21 8.28
N GLN A 294 -8.88 13.53 8.38
CA GLN A 294 -9.19 14.44 7.26
C GLN A 294 -7.97 14.65 6.36
N LEU A 295 -8.21 15.12 5.12
CA LEU A 295 -7.12 15.32 4.15
C LEU A 295 -6.02 16.28 4.65
N PRO A 296 -6.31 17.45 5.28
CA PRO A 296 -5.26 18.32 5.79
C PRO A 296 -4.36 17.64 6.83
N GLU A 297 -4.94 16.87 7.75
CA GLU A 297 -4.18 16.11 8.75
C GLU A 297 -3.35 14.99 8.09
N GLN A 298 -3.90 14.29 7.09
CA GLN A 298 -3.15 13.30 6.30
C GLN A 298 -1.94 13.94 5.59
N ILE A 299 -2.12 15.14 5.04
CA ILE A 299 -1.03 15.90 4.40
C ILE A 299 0.10 16.15 5.40
N GLU A 300 -0.20 16.57 6.63
CA GLU A 300 0.84 16.83 7.64
C GLU A 300 1.64 15.56 8.01
N HIS A 301 0.98 14.41 8.11
CA HIS A 301 1.68 13.14 8.35
C HIS A 301 2.57 12.73 7.17
N PHE A 302 2.14 12.99 5.93
CA PHE A 302 2.94 12.77 4.74
C PHE A 302 4.13 13.74 4.68
N LYS A 303 3.93 15.02 5.01
CA LYS A 303 5.02 16.01 5.09
C LYS A 303 6.08 15.61 6.11
N ALA A 304 5.69 15.06 7.25
CA ALA A 304 6.64 14.57 8.25
C ALA A 304 7.54 13.45 7.69
N ALA A 305 6.98 12.54 6.89
CA ALA A 305 7.78 11.53 6.19
C ALA A 305 8.72 12.14 5.14
N LEU A 306 8.28 13.18 4.40
CA LEU A 306 9.14 13.89 3.44
C LEU A 306 10.33 14.56 4.14
N ARG A 307 10.08 15.26 5.25
CA ARG A 307 11.14 15.89 6.06
C ARG A 307 12.16 14.86 6.56
N MET A 308 11.71 13.65 6.89
CA MET A 308 12.61 12.57 7.30
C MET A 308 13.53 12.10 6.17
N ILE A 309 13.03 12.08 4.92
CA ILE A 309 13.86 11.78 3.75
C ILE A 309 14.94 12.85 3.60
N ASP A 310 14.57 14.13 3.71
CA ASP A 310 15.54 15.23 3.63
C ASP A 310 16.61 15.07 4.72
N LEU A 311 16.21 14.78 5.97
CA LEU A 311 17.13 14.53 7.07
C LEU A 311 18.09 13.35 6.79
N MET A 312 17.60 12.27 6.19
CA MET A 312 18.43 11.13 5.78
C MET A 312 19.45 11.49 4.70
N GLN A 313 19.20 12.53 3.90
CA GLN A 313 20.07 12.98 2.82
C GLN A 313 21.03 14.09 3.25
N THR A 314 20.62 14.95 4.19
CA THR A 314 21.37 16.15 4.59
C THR A 314 22.08 16.04 5.94
N SER A 315 21.75 15.05 6.76
CA SER A 315 22.22 14.96 8.15
C SER A 315 22.73 13.56 8.54
N THR A 316 23.61 13.50 9.54
CA THR A 316 24.01 12.25 10.20
C THR A 316 22.95 11.86 11.23
N ILE A 317 21.87 11.21 10.78
CA ILE A 317 20.98 10.48 11.68
C ILE A 317 21.81 9.48 12.48
N ASP A 318 21.69 9.50 13.80
CA ASP A 318 22.31 8.49 14.65
C ASP A 318 21.52 7.17 14.55
N PHE A 319 21.92 6.34 13.58
CA PHE A 319 21.30 5.04 13.33
C PHE A 319 21.49 4.05 14.50
N GLU A 320 22.34 4.34 15.49
CA GLU A 320 22.54 3.49 16.67
C GLU A 320 21.37 3.56 17.66
N MET A 321 20.51 4.57 17.55
CA MET A 321 19.25 4.69 18.31
C MET A 321 18.16 3.71 17.81
N PHE A 322 18.31 3.17 16.60
CA PHE A 322 17.34 2.27 16.00
C PHE A 322 17.69 0.81 16.30
N ARG A 323 16.65 -0.01 16.52
CA ARG A 323 16.81 -1.46 16.61
C ARG A 323 17.13 -2.04 15.25
N GLU A 324 18.30 -2.64 15.11
CA GLU A 324 18.69 -3.28 13.85
C GLU A 324 17.96 -4.61 13.68
N VAL A 325 17.32 -4.78 12.53
CA VAL A 325 16.61 -6.00 12.15
C VAL A 325 17.50 -6.84 11.26
N ASP A 326 17.70 -8.09 11.65
CA ASP A 326 18.32 -9.12 10.82
C ASP A 326 17.24 -9.85 9.99
N ILE A 327 17.16 -9.54 8.70
CA ILE A 327 16.13 -10.10 7.79
C ILE A 327 16.25 -11.62 7.69
N ASP A 328 17.47 -12.15 7.56
CA ASP A 328 17.70 -13.59 7.45
C ASP A 328 17.25 -14.29 8.75
N GLY A 329 17.53 -13.67 9.90
CA GLY A 329 17.05 -14.12 11.21
C GLY A 329 15.52 -14.14 11.34
N VAL A 330 14.80 -13.19 10.73
CA VAL A 330 13.32 -13.20 10.72
C VAL A 330 12.82 -14.44 9.98
N VAL A 331 13.34 -14.69 8.78
CA VAL A 331 12.89 -15.79 7.92
C VAL A 331 13.10 -17.14 8.60
N LEU A 332 14.27 -17.33 9.23
CA LEU A 332 14.57 -18.54 10.00
C LEU A 332 13.61 -18.73 11.19
N THR A 333 13.34 -17.66 11.94
CA THR A 333 12.46 -17.72 13.12
C THR A 333 11.00 -18.00 12.76
N VAL A 334 10.52 -17.49 11.61
CA VAL A 334 9.14 -17.76 11.17
C VAL A 334 9.00 -19.18 10.61
N ALA A 335 10.03 -19.70 9.95
CA ALA A 335 10.04 -21.08 9.45
C ALA A 335 10.00 -22.11 10.58
N THR A 336 10.74 -21.88 11.68
CA THR A 336 10.77 -22.80 12.83
C THR A 336 9.48 -22.81 13.66
N LEU A 337 8.72 -21.72 13.66
CA LEU A 337 7.40 -21.66 14.33
C LEU A 337 6.26 -22.29 13.51
N SER A 338 6.52 -22.64 12.26
CA SER A 338 5.54 -23.24 11.33
C SER A 338 5.79 -24.72 11.04
N ALA A 339 6.88 -25.27 11.58
CA ALA A 339 7.23 -26.70 11.57
C ALA A 339 6.78 -27.34 12.88
#